data_AF-A0A1G2HZ82-F1
#
_entry.id   AF-A0A1G2HZ82-F1
#
_cell.length_a   1.000
_cell.length_b   1.000
_cell.length_c   1.000
_cell.angle_alpha   90.00
_cell.angle_beta   90.00
_cell.angle_gamma   90.00
#
_symmetry.space_group_name_H-M   'P 1'
#
loop_
_entity.id
_entity.type
_entity.pdbx_description
1 polymer ?
#
loop_
_entity_poly.entity_id
_entity_poly.type
_entity_poly.pdbx_seq_one_letter_code
_entity_poly.pdbx_strand_id
1 'polypeptide(L)'
;MLFFKSKEKLNIESLRSVFETQKNTLLTLGYPALLGMTPDDFTAALENTWKLLSEKVADIEITVKGNIPLLIVVEQGVLQEKIKKIHGHTELDLHNIKKTENASLSPFSILLDVEDGRKMIAKSPKDALKKFEKEHRFSLTINESIALLTHYPELLKNHYLISAGSFYSKEQETLPLLWLLDEHGRPELHYAWFHIAHGSYGTASYKVKF
;
A
#
# COMPACT_ATOMS: atom_id res chain seq x y z
N MET A 1 7.06 3.53 17.03
CA MET A 1 7.42 3.82 15.63
C MET A 1 8.93 3.57 15.48
N LEU A 2 9.31 2.45 14.89
CA LEU A 2 10.72 2.10 14.65
C LEU A 2 11.21 2.89 13.44
N PHE A 3 11.92 3.99 13.69
CA PHE A 3 12.58 4.77 12.64
C PHE A 3 14.01 4.25 12.45
N PHE A 4 14.27 3.57 11.34
CA PHE A 4 15.63 3.18 10.95
C PHE A 4 16.46 4.42 10.60
N LYS A 5 17.66 4.54 11.16
CA LYS A 5 18.63 5.61 10.82
C LYS A 5 19.29 5.30 9.48
N SER A 6 19.70 6.35 8.77
CA SER A 6 20.13 6.29 7.37
C SER A 6 21.29 5.33 7.09
N LYS A 7 21.18 4.56 6.01
CA LYS A 7 22.18 3.63 5.41
C LYS A 7 22.33 2.25 6.06
N GLU A 8 21.26 1.65 6.56
CA GLU A 8 21.29 0.22 6.93
C GLU A 8 20.87 -0.66 5.75
N LYS A 9 21.63 -1.75 5.52
CA LYS A 9 21.15 -2.88 4.71
C LYS A 9 19.92 -3.45 5.42
N LEU A 10 18.88 -3.83 4.66
CA LEU A 10 17.73 -4.53 5.24
C LEU A 10 18.22 -5.77 6.00
N ASN A 11 18.09 -5.76 7.33
CA ASN A 11 18.32 -6.93 8.15
C ASN A 11 17.04 -7.79 8.14
N ILE A 12 17.16 -9.05 7.72
CA ILE A 12 16.04 -10.00 7.70
C ILE A 12 15.35 -10.14 9.05
N GLU A 13 16.08 -10.07 10.16
CA GLU A 13 15.53 -10.13 11.51
C GLU A 13 14.66 -8.89 11.82
N SER A 14 15.11 -7.71 11.37
CA SER A 14 14.33 -6.48 11.50
C SER A 14 13.07 -6.51 10.64
N LEU A 15 13.18 -7.02 9.41
CA LEU A 15 12.02 -7.26 8.55
C LEU A 15 11.05 -8.26 9.17
N ARG A 16 11.55 -9.31 9.84
CA ARG A 16 10.72 -10.33 10.47
C ARG A 16 9.85 -9.73 11.57
N SER A 17 10.42 -8.86 12.40
CA SER A 17 9.65 -8.17 13.45
C SER A 17 8.52 -7.31 12.87
N VAL A 18 8.77 -6.59 11.78
CA VAL A 18 7.74 -5.80 11.08
C VAL A 18 6.68 -6.71 10.47
N PHE A 19 7.09 -7.80 9.83
CA PHE A 19 6.19 -8.79 9.26
C PHE A 19 5.27 -9.41 10.32
N GLU A 20 5.79 -9.83 11.47
CA GLU A 20 5.00 -10.37 12.57
C GLU A 20 3.99 -9.36 13.12
N THR A 21 4.42 -8.11 13.27
CA THR A 21 3.53 -7.03 13.71
C THR A 21 2.37 -6.84 12.73
N GLN A 22 2.66 -6.77 11.43
CA GLN A 22 1.64 -6.58 10.40
C GLN A 22 0.74 -7.82 10.24
N LYS A 23 1.28 -9.03 10.35
CA LYS A 23 0.51 -10.28 10.37
C LYS A 23 -0.50 -10.26 11.51
N ASN A 24 -0.07 -9.90 12.72
CA ASN A 24 -0.95 -9.79 13.88
C ASN A 24 -2.05 -8.75 13.67
N THR A 25 -1.73 -7.57 13.10
CA THR A 25 -2.73 -6.56 12.73
C THR A 25 -3.80 -7.15 11.78
N LEU A 26 -3.41 -7.88 10.74
CA LEU A 26 -4.35 -8.48 9.80
C LEU A 26 -5.24 -9.54 10.46
N LEU A 27 -4.68 -10.36 11.34
CA LEU A 27 -5.42 -11.36 12.12
C LEU A 27 -6.45 -10.68 13.03
N THR A 28 -6.03 -9.66 13.81
CA THR A 28 -6.90 -8.91 14.71
C THR A 28 -8.04 -8.21 13.97
N LEU A 29 -7.76 -7.65 12.78
CA LEU A 29 -8.77 -7.00 11.95
C LEU A 29 -9.67 -7.99 11.21
N GLY A 30 -9.42 -9.30 11.30
CA GLY A 30 -10.25 -10.33 10.69
C GLY A 30 -10.12 -10.38 9.16
N TYR A 31 -8.93 -10.12 8.62
CA TYR A 31 -8.64 -10.35 7.20
C TYR A 31 -8.76 -11.81 6.75
N PRO A 32 -8.50 -12.86 7.56
CA PRO A 32 -8.70 -14.25 7.14
C PRO A 32 -10.11 -14.52 6.58
N ALA A 33 -11.13 -13.98 7.24
CA ALA A 33 -12.52 -14.15 6.81
C ALA A 33 -12.81 -13.52 5.44
N LEU A 34 -12.09 -12.46 5.04
CA LEU A 34 -12.25 -11.82 3.72
C LEU A 34 -11.77 -12.72 2.57
N LEU A 35 -10.93 -13.71 2.87
CA LEU A 35 -10.42 -14.70 1.93
C LEU A 35 -11.10 -16.06 2.09
N GLY A 36 -12.07 -16.19 3.01
CA GLY A 36 -12.68 -17.48 3.36
C GLY A 36 -11.69 -18.45 4.02
N MET A 37 -10.64 -17.94 4.67
CA MET A 37 -9.59 -18.73 5.31
C MET A 37 -9.76 -18.79 6.83
N THR A 38 -9.29 -19.87 7.44
CA THR A 38 -9.06 -19.91 8.89
C THR A 38 -7.85 -19.04 9.26
N PRO A 39 -7.70 -18.59 10.52
CA PRO A 39 -6.50 -17.89 10.97
C PRO A 39 -5.20 -18.68 10.73
N ASP A 40 -5.25 -20.01 10.86
CA ASP A 40 -4.09 -20.89 10.67
C ASP A 40 -3.71 -21.00 9.19
N ASP A 41 -4.69 -21.19 8.29
CA ASP A 41 -4.44 -21.22 6.84
C ASP A 41 -3.90 -19.88 6.33
N PHE A 42 -4.48 -18.78 6.81
CA PHE A 42 -4.03 -17.43 6.49
C PHE A 42 -2.57 -17.21 6.94
N THR A 43 -2.24 -17.65 8.14
CA THR A 43 -0.88 -17.58 8.69
C THR A 43 0.08 -18.41 7.85
N ALA A 44 -0.25 -19.66 7.56
CA ALA A 44 0.58 -20.54 6.74
C ALA A 44 0.85 -19.98 5.34
N ALA A 45 -0.18 -19.42 4.69
CA ALA A 45 -0.04 -18.80 3.39
C ALA A 45 0.85 -17.53 3.42
N LEU A 46 0.73 -16.69 4.46
CA LEU A 46 1.64 -15.55 4.66
C LEU A 46 3.09 -15.98 4.93
N GLU A 47 3.31 -17.03 5.73
CA GLU A 47 4.65 -17.58 6.00
C GLU A 47 5.30 -18.12 4.73
N ASN A 48 4.51 -18.70 3.80
CA ASN A 48 5.02 -19.10 2.48
C ASN A 48 5.48 -17.89 1.66
N THR A 49 4.72 -16.79 1.65
CA THR A 49 5.15 -15.53 0.99
C THR A 49 6.40 -14.96 1.66
N TRP A 50 6.49 -15.00 2.99
CA TRP A 50 7.69 -14.61 3.73
C TRP A 50 8.90 -15.45 3.34
N LYS A 51 8.75 -16.77 3.21
CA LYS A 51 9.84 -17.66 2.80
C LYS A 51 10.41 -17.24 1.44
N LEU A 52 9.54 -17.02 0.45
CA LEU A 52 9.94 -16.55 -0.89
C LEU A 52 10.70 -15.21 -0.84
N LEU A 53 10.25 -14.28 -0.01
CA LEU A 53 10.97 -13.03 0.24
C LEU A 53 12.34 -13.30 0.87
N SER A 54 12.40 -14.11 1.93
CA SER A 54 13.61 -14.35 2.72
C SER A 54 14.72 -15.01 1.91
N GLU A 55 14.37 -15.89 0.97
CA GLU A 55 15.30 -16.54 0.05
C GLU A 55 15.87 -15.56 -0.98
N LYS A 56 15.08 -14.57 -1.40
CA LYS A 56 15.48 -13.60 -2.44
C LYS A 56 16.13 -12.34 -1.88
N VAL A 57 15.78 -11.93 -0.67
CA VAL A 57 16.23 -10.65 -0.10
C VAL A 57 17.70 -10.69 0.34
N ALA A 58 18.29 -11.88 0.51
CA ALA A 58 19.72 -12.05 0.77
C ALA A 58 20.59 -11.35 -0.29
N ASP A 59 20.10 -11.26 -1.53
CA ASP A 59 20.80 -10.65 -2.66
C ASP A 59 20.37 -9.18 -2.93
N ILE A 60 19.50 -8.61 -2.09
CA ILE A 60 18.91 -7.29 -2.35
C ILE A 60 19.49 -6.23 -1.41
N GLU A 61 20.28 -5.33 -1.98
CA GLU A 61 20.74 -4.13 -1.29
C GLU A 61 19.68 -3.01 -1.34
N ILE A 62 18.74 -3.02 -0.40
CA ILE A 62 17.83 -1.89 -0.19
C ILE A 62 18.33 -1.04 0.97
N THR A 63 18.51 0.26 0.70
CA THR A 63 18.72 1.27 1.73
C THR A 63 17.39 1.94 2.05
N VAL A 64 16.79 1.61 3.20
CA VAL A 64 15.54 2.25 3.65
C VAL A 64 15.86 3.66 4.15
N LYS A 65 15.44 4.69 3.40
CA LYS A 65 15.67 6.11 3.76
C LYS A 65 14.41 6.74 4.34
N GLY A 66 14.09 6.41 5.60
CA GLY A 66 12.91 6.91 6.31
C GLY A 66 11.58 6.45 5.71
N ASN A 67 11.64 5.46 4.84
CA ASN A 67 10.50 4.78 4.24
C ASN A 67 10.06 3.60 5.13
N ILE A 68 8.88 3.07 4.88
CA ILE A 68 8.40 1.86 5.53
C ILE A 68 9.18 0.66 4.94
N PRO A 69 9.87 -0.15 5.75
CA PRO A 69 10.77 -1.17 5.22
C PRO A 69 10.01 -2.32 4.53
N LEU A 70 8.82 -2.64 5.03
CA LEU A 70 7.98 -3.75 4.59
C LEU A 70 6.49 -3.42 4.73
N LEU A 71 5.70 -3.83 3.74
CA LEU A 71 4.23 -3.77 3.79
C LEU A 71 3.62 -5.08 3.29
N ILE A 72 2.83 -5.75 4.13
CA ILE A 72 2.01 -6.90 3.74
C ILE A 72 0.72 -6.38 3.10
N VAL A 73 0.46 -6.84 1.89
CA VAL A 73 -0.70 -6.49 1.09
C VAL A 73 -1.58 -7.72 0.90
N VAL A 74 -2.85 -7.62 1.28
CA VAL A 74 -3.85 -8.63 0.94
C VAL A 74 -4.41 -8.28 -0.43
N GLU A 75 -4.03 -9.04 -1.45
CA GLU A 75 -4.35 -8.73 -2.85
C GLU A 75 -5.78 -9.14 -3.22
N GLN A 76 -6.22 -10.27 -2.69
CA GLN A 76 -7.55 -10.84 -2.98
C GLN A 76 -8.60 -10.39 -1.97
N GLY A 77 -9.86 -10.74 -2.20
CA GLY A 77 -11.01 -10.34 -1.37
C GLY A 77 -11.70 -9.06 -1.84
N VAL A 78 -12.92 -8.84 -1.35
CA VAL A 78 -13.81 -7.76 -1.78
C VAL A 78 -13.28 -6.40 -1.32
N LEU A 79 -13.05 -5.48 -2.27
CA LEU A 79 -12.46 -4.16 -2.01
C LEU A 79 -13.28 -3.34 -1.00
N GLN A 80 -14.62 -3.38 -1.10
CA GLN A 80 -15.53 -2.72 -0.15
C GLN A 80 -15.28 -3.15 1.30
N GLU A 81 -15.06 -4.44 1.53
CA GLU A 81 -14.83 -4.96 2.88
C GLU A 81 -13.46 -4.53 3.42
N LYS A 82 -12.45 -4.39 2.56
CA LYS A 82 -11.14 -3.85 2.96
C LYS A 82 -11.23 -2.37 3.34
N ILE A 83 -12.01 -1.57 2.60
CA ILE A 83 -12.26 -0.16 2.93
C ILE A 83 -12.92 -0.06 4.32
N LYS A 84 -13.88 -0.93 4.64
CA LYS A 84 -14.46 -0.99 5.99
C LYS A 84 -13.44 -1.34 7.08
N LYS A 85 -12.41 -2.16 6.80
CA LYS A 85 -11.35 -2.49 7.78
C LYS A 85 -10.51 -1.28 8.20
N ILE A 86 -10.41 -0.26 7.36
CA ILE A 86 -9.77 1.02 7.70
C ILE A 86 -10.79 2.06 8.21
N HIS A 87 -11.98 1.61 8.62
CA HIS A 87 -13.12 2.46 8.99
C HIS A 87 -13.55 3.44 7.91
N GLY A 88 -13.24 3.12 6.66
CA GLY A 88 -13.51 3.99 5.52
C GLY A 88 -14.84 3.70 4.83
N HIS A 89 -15.14 4.52 3.83
CA HIS A 89 -16.29 4.38 2.93
C HIS A 89 -15.94 4.89 1.53
N THR A 90 -16.89 4.74 0.60
CA THR A 90 -16.75 5.12 -0.81
C THR A 90 -18.12 5.34 -1.41
N GLU A 91 -18.24 6.33 -2.28
CA GLU A 91 -19.39 6.48 -3.19
C GLU A 91 -19.06 6.04 -4.62
N LEU A 92 -17.78 5.73 -4.89
CA LEU A 92 -17.35 5.24 -6.19
C LEU A 92 -17.87 3.82 -6.48
N ASP A 93 -18.20 3.57 -7.75
CA ASP A 93 -18.42 2.22 -8.23
C ASP A 93 -17.08 1.49 -8.39
N LEU A 94 -16.77 0.65 -7.40
CA LEU A 94 -15.51 -0.09 -7.31
C LEU A 94 -15.23 -1.01 -8.51
N HIS A 95 -16.25 -1.39 -9.30
CA HIS A 95 -16.05 -2.22 -10.50
C HIS A 95 -15.27 -1.48 -11.61
N ASN A 96 -15.29 -0.15 -11.57
CA ASN A 96 -14.58 0.71 -12.51
C ASN A 96 -13.12 0.90 -12.16
N ILE A 97 -12.70 0.57 -10.93
CA ILE A 97 -11.29 0.63 -10.56
C ILE A 97 -10.53 -0.51 -11.22
N LYS A 98 -9.50 -0.16 -11.99
CA LYS A 98 -8.56 -1.10 -12.62
C LYS A 98 -7.16 -0.87 -12.08
N LYS A 99 -6.36 -1.92 -12.04
CA LYS A 99 -4.93 -1.85 -11.70
C LYS A 99 -4.11 -1.75 -12.98
N THR A 100 -2.95 -1.11 -12.88
CA THR A 100 -1.96 -1.10 -13.98
C THR A 100 -1.21 -2.42 -14.10
N GLU A 101 -1.15 -3.19 -13.01
CA GLU A 101 -0.56 -4.53 -12.96
C GLU A 101 -1.60 -5.65 -13.15
N ASN A 102 -1.13 -6.81 -13.60
CA ASN A 102 -1.94 -8.03 -13.66
C ASN A 102 -2.29 -8.54 -12.25
N ALA A 103 -3.37 -9.32 -12.16
CA ALA A 103 -3.77 -9.92 -10.89
C ALA A 103 -2.66 -10.83 -10.32
N SER A 104 -2.36 -10.66 -9.04
CA SER A 104 -1.42 -11.54 -8.33
C SER A 104 -2.01 -12.95 -8.21
N LEU A 105 -1.19 -13.96 -8.52
CA LEU A 105 -1.55 -15.37 -8.33
C LEU A 105 -1.57 -15.76 -6.84
N SER A 106 -0.83 -15.02 -6.01
CA SER A 106 -0.82 -15.18 -4.56
C SER A 106 -1.91 -14.30 -3.93
N PRO A 107 -2.57 -14.76 -2.84
CA PRO A 107 -3.48 -13.91 -2.07
C PRO A 107 -2.76 -12.75 -1.38
N PHE A 108 -1.44 -12.85 -1.20
CA PHE A 108 -0.61 -11.85 -0.53
C PHE A 108 0.53 -11.40 -1.42
N SER A 109 0.91 -10.14 -1.22
CA SER A 109 2.18 -9.60 -1.68
C SER A 109 2.92 -8.91 -0.55
N ILE A 110 4.25 -8.90 -0.63
CA ILE A 110 5.10 -8.14 0.30
C ILE A 110 5.85 -7.07 -0.48
N LEU A 111 5.62 -5.80 -0.12
CA LEU A 111 6.33 -4.66 -0.70
C LEU A 111 7.52 -4.28 0.17
N LEU A 112 8.64 -3.91 -0.45
CA LEU A 112 9.83 -3.39 0.24
C LEU A 112 10.09 -1.92 -0.11
N ASP A 113 10.66 -1.21 0.87
CA ASP A 113 11.00 0.22 0.80
C ASP A 113 9.81 1.05 0.30
N VAL A 114 8.72 1.08 1.06
CA VAL A 114 7.50 1.81 0.73
C VAL A 114 7.61 3.27 1.18
N GLU A 115 7.62 4.18 0.23
CA GLU A 115 7.47 5.63 0.43
C GLU A 115 5.98 5.94 0.47
N ASP A 116 5.56 6.71 1.46
CA ASP A 116 4.15 6.84 1.85
C ASP A 116 3.42 8.01 1.19
N GLY A 117 4.05 8.69 0.24
CA GLY A 117 3.50 9.81 -0.53
C GLY A 117 3.98 11.18 -0.08
N ARG A 118 4.58 11.31 1.11
CA ARG A 118 5.01 12.61 1.66
C ARG A 118 6.00 13.34 0.76
N LYS A 119 6.93 12.62 0.11
CA LYS A 119 7.94 13.22 -0.79
C LYS A 119 7.33 13.73 -2.11
N MET A 120 6.06 13.41 -2.37
CA MET A 120 5.30 13.79 -3.56
C MET A 120 4.15 14.77 -3.29
N ILE A 121 4.04 15.31 -2.07
CA ILE A 121 3.07 16.37 -1.77
C ILE A 121 3.23 17.54 -2.74
N ALA A 122 2.10 18.09 -3.20
CA ALA A 122 2.01 19.18 -4.17
C ALA A 122 2.63 18.89 -5.55
N LYS A 123 2.94 17.64 -5.86
CA LYS A 123 3.32 17.21 -7.22
C LYS A 123 2.15 16.48 -7.85
N SER A 124 2.00 16.67 -9.15
CA SER A 124 1.00 15.91 -9.90
C SER A 124 1.36 14.42 -9.92
N PRO A 125 0.37 13.50 -9.97
CA PRO A 125 0.62 12.08 -10.23
C PRO A 125 1.50 11.86 -11.47
N LYS A 126 1.28 12.63 -12.54
CA LYS A 126 2.12 12.63 -13.74
C LYS A 126 3.60 12.89 -13.43
N ASP A 127 3.91 13.88 -12.59
CA ASP A 127 5.30 14.21 -12.25
C ASP A 127 5.90 13.23 -11.22
N ALA A 128 5.06 12.71 -10.31
CA ALA A 128 5.45 11.65 -9.39
C ALA A 128 5.86 10.37 -10.16
N LEU A 129 5.06 9.94 -11.14
CA LEU A 129 5.37 8.76 -11.96
C LEU A 129 6.67 8.93 -12.76
N LYS A 130 6.92 10.10 -13.37
CA LYS A 130 8.21 10.41 -14.04
C LYS A 130 9.39 10.32 -13.08
N LYS A 131 9.20 10.72 -11.82
CA LYS A 131 10.23 10.61 -10.80
C LYS A 131 10.44 9.15 -10.38
N PHE A 132 9.37 8.40 -10.19
CA PHE A 132 9.44 6.98 -9.85
C PHE A 132 10.14 6.16 -10.91
N GLU A 133 9.90 6.43 -12.20
CA GLU A 133 10.60 5.79 -13.31
C GLU A 133 12.12 5.97 -13.19
N LYS A 134 12.60 7.21 -13.00
CA LYS A 134 14.03 7.52 -12.80
C LYS A 134 14.62 6.88 -11.56
N GLU A 135 13.80 6.71 -10.53
CA GLU A 135 14.19 6.08 -9.28
C GLU A 135 13.92 4.56 -9.27
N HIS A 136 13.45 3.94 -10.35
CA HIS A 136 13.05 2.53 -10.39
C HIS A 136 12.08 2.17 -9.25
N ARG A 137 11.02 2.95 -9.09
CA ARG A 137 9.93 2.75 -8.12
C ARG A 137 8.62 2.54 -8.87
N PHE A 138 7.68 1.90 -8.19
CA PHE A 138 6.34 1.62 -8.70
C PHE A 138 5.31 2.32 -7.81
N SER A 139 4.29 2.93 -8.41
CA SER A 139 3.22 3.57 -7.65
C SER A 139 2.33 2.52 -6.98
N LEU A 140 1.81 2.84 -5.79
CA LEU A 140 0.87 1.94 -5.11
C LEU A 140 -0.45 1.81 -5.87
N THR A 141 -0.97 0.58 -5.95
CA THR A 141 -2.35 0.28 -6.32
C THR A 141 -3.31 0.63 -5.18
N ILE A 142 -4.62 0.55 -5.44
CA ILE A 142 -5.62 0.78 -4.37
C ILE A 142 -5.52 -0.23 -3.23
N ASN A 143 -5.24 -1.52 -3.52
CA ASN A 143 -5.07 -2.54 -2.49
C ASN A 143 -3.87 -2.23 -1.59
N GLU A 144 -2.77 -1.78 -2.20
CA GLU A 144 -1.52 -1.46 -1.50
C GLU A 144 -1.68 -0.19 -0.66
N SER A 145 -2.42 0.78 -1.17
CA SER A 145 -2.77 2.00 -0.43
C SER A 145 -3.70 1.71 0.75
N ILE A 146 -4.68 0.80 0.60
CA ILE A 146 -5.49 0.33 1.73
C ILE A 146 -4.61 -0.42 2.74
N ALA A 147 -3.72 -1.31 2.29
CA ALA A 147 -2.80 -2.01 3.18
C ALA A 147 -1.92 -1.05 3.98
N LEU A 148 -1.47 0.04 3.34
CA LEU A 148 -0.74 1.11 4.02
C LEU A 148 -1.58 1.74 5.14
N LEU A 149 -2.85 2.06 4.90
CA LEU A 149 -3.75 2.60 5.92
C LEU A 149 -4.19 1.57 6.97
N THR A 150 -4.23 0.29 6.64
CA THR A 150 -4.49 -0.80 7.60
C THR A 150 -3.42 -0.82 8.68
N HIS A 151 -2.15 -0.67 8.30
CA HIS A 151 -1.02 -0.74 9.23
C HIS A 151 -0.64 0.62 9.81
N TYR A 152 -0.95 1.71 9.10
CA TYR A 152 -0.59 3.08 9.48
C TYR A 152 -1.81 4.03 9.31
N PRO A 153 -2.88 3.84 10.10
CA PRO A 153 -4.14 4.58 9.92
C PRO A 153 -4.00 6.10 10.13
N GLU A 154 -3.03 6.51 10.95
CA GLU A 154 -2.74 7.90 11.26
C GLU A 154 -2.14 8.68 10.07
N LEU A 155 -1.76 8.00 8.99
CA LEU A 155 -1.11 8.60 7.82
C LEU A 155 -1.95 9.73 7.22
N LEU A 156 -3.27 9.51 7.08
CA LEU A 156 -4.14 10.49 6.44
C LEU A 156 -4.33 11.79 7.23
N LYS A 157 -3.90 11.84 8.51
CA LYS A 157 -3.85 13.08 9.29
C LYS A 157 -2.76 14.05 8.80
N ASN A 158 -1.77 13.54 8.07
CA ASN A 158 -0.64 14.32 7.58
C ASN A 158 -0.78 14.71 6.11
N HIS A 159 -1.23 13.77 5.27
CA HIS A 159 -1.44 13.98 3.84
C HIS A 159 -2.38 12.91 3.27
N TYR A 160 -2.99 13.21 2.13
CA TYR A 160 -3.88 12.32 1.41
C TYR A 160 -3.14 11.56 0.30
N LEU A 161 -3.69 10.40 -0.04
CA LEU A 161 -2.95 9.39 -0.78
C LEU A 161 -3.58 9.10 -2.14
N ILE A 162 -2.86 9.41 -3.21
CA ILE A 162 -3.23 9.04 -4.58
C ILE A 162 -2.61 7.68 -4.91
N SER A 163 -3.46 6.74 -5.37
CA SER A 163 -3.09 5.37 -5.75
C SER A 163 -2.84 5.26 -7.26
N ALA A 164 -1.75 5.84 -7.78
CA ALA A 164 -1.51 5.91 -9.23
C ALA A 164 -1.07 4.59 -9.90
N GLY A 165 -0.99 3.48 -9.14
CA GLY A 165 -0.95 2.11 -9.70
C GLY A 165 -2.36 1.57 -10.03
N SER A 166 -3.38 2.42 -9.93
CA SER A 166 -4.76 2.13 -10.27
C SER A 166 -5.43 3.33 -10.92
N PHE A 167 -6.50 3.09 -11.67
CA PHE A 167 -7.25 4.13 -12.37
C PHE A 167 -8.75 3.81 -12.36
N TYR A 168 -9.57 4.85 -12.46
CA TYR A 168 -11.04 4.77 -12.46
C TYR A 168 -11.65 4.97 -13.86
N SER A 169 -10.97 5.69 -14.76
CA SER A 169 -11.40 5.92 -16.14
C SER A 169 -10.58 5.15 -17.16
N LYS A 170 -11.17 4.84 -18.33
CA LYS A 170 -10.50 4.08 -19.40
C LYS A 170 -9.24 4.78 -19.91
N GLU A 171 -9.23 6.11 -19.88
CA GLU A 171 -8.16 6.99 -20.32
C GLU A 171 -7.11 7.25 -19.22
N GLN A 172 -7.26 6.65 -18.04
CA GLN A 172 -6.37 6.82 -16.87
C GLN A 172 -6.25 8.28 -16.37
N GLU A 173 -7.20 9.14 -16.74
CA GLU A 173 -7.25 10.54 -16.31
C GLU A 173 -7.73 10.73 -14.87
N THR A 174 -8.39 9.71 -14.31
CA THR A 174 -8.87 9.71 -12.92
C THR A 174 -8.26 8.55 -12.14
N LEU A 175 -7.72 8.87 -10.97
CA LEU A 175 -7.00 7.96 -10.09
C LEU A 175 -7.73 7.81 -8.75
N PRO A 176 -7.68 6.66 -8.08
CA PRO A 176 -8.20 6.53 -6.73
C PRO A 176 -7.41 7.42 -5.74
N LEU A 177 -8.14 8.10 -4.86
CA LEU A 177 -7.67 9.00 -3.81
C LEU A 177 -8.27 8.55 -2.47
N LEU A 178 -7.43 8.39 -1.45
CA LEU A 178 -7.85 8.18 -0.06
C LEU A 178 -7.60 9.47 0.72
N TRP A 179 -8.65 10.03 1.34
CA TRP A 179 -8.61 11.31 2.06
C TRP A 179 -9.53 11.30 3.30
N LEU A 180 -9.50 12.35 4.13
CA LEU A 180 -10.34 12.50 5.33
C LEU A 180 -11.36 13.65 5.18
N LEU A 181 -11.97 13.82 4.00
CA LEU A 181 -12.89 14.94 3.80
C LEU A 181 -14.30 14.70 4.38
N ASP A 182 -14.57 13.51 4.90
CA ASP A 182 -15.85 13.26 5.58
C ASP A 182 -15.96 14.05 6.89
N GLU A 183 -17.19 14.43 7.24
CA GLU A 183 -17.48 15.25 8.43
C GLU A 183 -17.09 14.59 9.76
N HIS A 184 -16.72 13.31 9.74
CA HIS A 184 -16.34 12.50 10.89
C HIS A 184 -14.83 12.19 10.92
N GLY A 185 -14.05 12.68 9.96
CA GLY A 185 -12.63 12.41 9.81
C GLY A 185 -12.30 10.94 9.50
N ARG A 186 -13.20 10.19 8.83
CA ARG A 186 -12.93 8.82 8.38
C ARG A 186 -12.37 8.80 6.96
N PRO A 187 -11.60 7.76 6.58
CA PRO A 187 -11.12 7.60 5.23
C PRO A 187 -12.26 7.49 4.22
N GLU A 188 -12.25 8.33 3.20
CA GLU A 188 -13.12 8.18 2.04
C GLU A 188 -12.27 7.86 0.82
N LEU A 189 -12.73 6.90 0.02
CA LEU A 189 -12.19 6.63 -1.30
C LEU A 189 -12.95 7.48 -2.33
N HIS A 190 -12.23 8.40 -2.97
CA HIS A 190 -12.71 9.28 -4.02
C HIS A 190 -11.80 9.19 -5.26
N TYR A 191 -12.07 9.96 -6.31
CA TYR A 191 -11.15 10.13 -7.43
C TYR A 191 -10.35 11.44 -7.35
N ALA A 192 -9.18 11.44 -7.97
CA ALA A 192 -8.33 12.59 -8.22
C ALA A 192 -7.94 12.65 -9.71
N TRP A 193 -7.75 13.86 -10.24
CA TRP A 193 -7.30 14.05 -11.62
C TRP A 193 -5.81 13.75 -11.78
N PHE A 194 -5.40 13.15 -12.91
CA PHE A 194 -4.02 12.76 -13.18
C PHE A 194 -3.01 13.93 -13.16
N HIS A 195 -3.50 15.16 -13.41
CA HIS A 195 -2.69 16.38 -13.42
C HIS A 195 -2.84 17.23 -12.15
N ILE A 196 -3.65 16.81 -11.16
CA ILE A 196 -3.88 17.60 -9.96
C ILE A 196 -2.59 17.76 -9.15
N ALA A 197 -2.25 18.99 -8.80
CA ALA A 197 -1.18 19.29 -7.83
C ALA A 197 -1.83 20.02 -6.66
N HIS A 198 -2.06 19.31 -5.55
CA HIS A 198 -2.71 19.86 -4.37
C HIS A 198 -1.79 19.78 -3.16
N GLY A 199 -1.84 20.79 -2.29
CA GLY A 199 -0.93 20.96 -1.14
C GLY A 199 -1.01 19.84 -0.10
N SER A 200 -2.02 18.98 -0.17
CA SER A 200 -2.21 17.85 0.74
C SER A 200 -2.12 16.49 0.05
N TYR A 201 -1.95 16.43 -1.28
CA TYR A 201 -2.04 15.16 -2.02
C TYR A 201 -0.64 14.67 -2.37
N GLY A 202 -0.34 13.42 -2.03
CA GLY A 202 0.89 12.74 -2.40
C GLY A 202 0.63 11.40 -3.06
N THR A 203 1.50 11.00 -3.99
CA THR A 203 1.49 9.66 -4.60
C THR A 203 2.56 8.81 -3.92
N ALA A 204 2.18 7.65 -3.38
CA ALA A 204 3.10 6.71 -2.73
C ALA A 204 3.73 5.71 -3.70
N SER A 205 4.82 5.07 -3.28
CA SER A 205 5.54 4.10 -4.12
C SER A 205 6.34 3.06 -3.36
N TYR A 206 6.63 1.94 -4.00
CA TYR A 206 7.51 0.88 -3.48
C TYR A 206 8.67 0.59 -4.45
N LYS A 207 9.68 -0.17 -3.98
CA LYS A 207 10.82 -0.60 -4.80
C LYS A 207 10.67 -2.02 -5.36
N VAL A 208 10.31 -2.96 -4.50
CA VAL A 208 10.26 -4.38 -4.83
C VAL A 208 8.96 -4.97 -4.30
N LYS A 209 8.39 -5.91 -5.04
CA LYS A 209 7.18 -6.66 -4.70
C LYS A 209 7.46 -8.15 -4.84
N PHE A 210 7.01 -8.93 -3.86
CA PHE A 210 7.07 -10.40 -3.82
C PHE A 210 5.67 -10.99 -3.78
#